data_AF-A0A7X7JRY3-F1
#
_entry.id   AF-A0A7X7JRY3-F1
#
_cell.length_a   1.000
_cell.length_b   1.000
_cell.length_c   1.000
_cell.angle_alpha   90.00
_cell.angle_beta   90.00
_cell.angle_gamma   90.00
#
_symmetry.space_group_name_H-M   'P 1'
#
loop_
_entity.id
_entity.type
_entity.pdbx_description
1 polymer ?
#
loop_
_entity_poly.entity_id
_entity_poly.type
_entity_poly.pdbx_seq_one_letter_code
_entity_poly.pdbx_strand_id
1 'polypeptide(L)'
;MSSLELSEPSYHLLLDGRKCAQIIRQPDGEYVTPVDDIPLEWDATQSLAELRDANGMLAESMVLTVRDPSSGMKIYQLPNGTAVDEPTKDALRLGAPYVFVMPRRCVLRPQAQAQQVAVGANTDVGVWHVPALSTDMDVAVNDRVVWQPCLVDGPQQPAWAGQVHVGRAEPHDHCLGGQVTFTVRLPTGAYLRYAAIDLQPLDFSEPEFERVQIGPLELTAAIVSGRPTLLLCVQREMDTLVIREHVELRASGLVRRDGSTWTAVDPTDPLLAEAAAREVYRVLVHDESKQWCLREGGTPIGRVVHRSTQLTGLNGYGANLVMAQDGFNPIEEPRELAQGVESRGTQLRRAILAEPGPGPALLQLELYHRLEPSGAHRCLCWLVDGRYRFYSGDEIVSDDGWHTWKIDLSELDAEVAAVGLLGAAGTRLGGQGFTTWPQALQNSTSCDVASGAALLRWLHLPVLDDRYRSVVRTFLRRHPAVVLQTWLADESPIPGLPFDLEEEARNWAWHAAVRRLMWKWRPQPGQAQSILQALARDAETVPSQVAAVISQLSECDPLSTARWFRSWLEESPAIKIGDDATELIKAVCCELFGMAAFDRQRMVAIVEASLQPCCREMRLSADGEAFL
;
A
#
# COMPACT_ATOMS: atom_id res chain seq x y z
N MET A 1 -11.24 11.79 40.13
CA MET A 1 -12.20 12.37 39.17
C MET A 1 -11.77 13.80 38.91
N SER A 2 -11.38 14.10 37.68
CA SER A 2 -11.15 15.46 37.20
C SER A 2 -12.49 16.13 36.94
N SER A 3 -12.70 17.35 37.45
CA SER A 3 -13.85 18.18 37.09
C SER A 3 -13.57 18.86 35.76
N LEU A 4 -14.48 18.72 34.78
CA LEU A 4 -14.41 19.44 33.50
C LEU A 4 -14.85 20.89 33.70
N GLU A 5 -14.02 21.85 33.31
CA GLU A 5 -14.37 23.28 33.34
C GLU A 5 -15.16 23.63 32.08
N LEU A 6 -16.48 23.74 32.20
CA LEU A 6 -17.39 24.07 31.11
C LEU A 6 -17.94 25.49 31.29
N SER A 7 -17.97 26.29 30.20
CA SER A 7 -18.39 27.70 30.22
C SER A 7 -19.66 27.96 29.42
N GLU A 8 -19.90 27.21 28.35
CA GLU A 8 -20.93 27.49 27.36
C GLU A 8 -22.33 27.10 27.83
N PRO A 9 -23.39 27.76 27.34
CA PRO A 9 -24.77 27.50 27.77
C PRO A 9 -25.26 26.09 27.40
N SER A 10 -24.68 25.48 26.36
CA SER A 10 -24.96 24.10 26.00
C SER A 10 -23.83 23.48 25.20
N TYR A 11 -23.72 22.16 25.30
CA TYR A 11 -22.82 21.34 24.51
C TYR A 11 -23.56 20.21 23.82
N HIS A 12 -23.04 19.76 22.70
CA HIS A 12 -23.44 18.54 22.00
C HIS A 12 -22.44 17.45 22.34
N LEU A 13 -22.94 16.34 22.86
CA LEU A 13 -22.18 15.12 23.01
C LEU A 13 -22.30 14.33 21.70
N LEU A 14 -21.18 14.14 21.03
CA LEU A 14 -21.06 13.34 19.83
C LEU A 14 -20.33 12.04 20.14
N LEU A 15 -20.80 10.94 19.58
CA LEU A 15 -20.06 9.68 19.50
C LEU A 15 -19.75 9.41 18.04
N ASP A 16 -18.47 9.29 17.70
CA ASP A 16 -18.00 9.01 16.34
C ASP A 16 -18.59 9.99 15.29
N GLY A 17 -18.71 11.27 15.69
CA GLY A 17 -19.28 12.35 14.87
C GLY A 17 -20.82 12.41 14.84
N ARG A 18 -21.52 11.45 15.43
CA ARG A 18 -22.99 11.44 15.55
C ARG A 18 -23.44 12.11 16.84
N LYS A 19 -24.34 13.09 16.75
CA LYS A 19 -24.92 13.76 17.92
C LYS A 19 -25.84 12.81 18.70
N CYS A 20 -25.49 12.53 19.95
CA CYS A 20 -26.19 11.55 20.81
C CYS A 20 -26.99 12.22 21.92
N ALA A 21 -26.47 13.30 22.51
CA ALA A 21 -27.16 14.05 23.54
C ALA A 21 -26.82 15.54 23.47
N GLN A 22 -27.61 16.35 24.16
CA GLN A 22 -27.33 17.77 24.37
C GLN A 22 -27.27 18.02 25.86
N ILE A 23 -26.13 18.52 26.33
CA ILE A 23 -25.91 18.88 27.72
C ILE A 23 -26.23 20.36 27.87
N ILE A 24 -27.10 20.72 28.82
CA ILE A 24 -27.60 22.09 28.99
C ILE A 24 -27.24 22.58 30.39
N ARG A 25 -26.70 23.79 30.46
CA ARG A 25 -26.41 24.45 31.74
C ARG A 25 -27.70 24.94 32.39
N GLN A 26 -27.91 24.57 33.64
CA GLN A 26 -29.01 25.00 34.48
C GLN A 26 -28.70 26.34 35.17
N PRO A 27 -29.71 27.05 35.70
CA PRO A 27 -29.52 28.34 36.38
C PRO A 27 -28.61 28.29 37.61
N ASP A 28 -28.49 27.13 38.27
CA ASP A 28 -27.57 26.88 39.39
C ASP A 28 -26.11 26.63 38.94
N GLY A 29 -25.89 26.56 37.63
CA GLY A 29 -24.59 26.31 37.03
C GLY A 29 -24.27 24.84 36.76
N GLU A 30 -25.13 23.90 37.19
CA GLU A 30 -24.96 22.48 36.89
C GLU A 30 -25.31 22.18 35.43
N TYR A 31 -24.72 21.11 34.89
CA TYR A 31 -25.00 20.66 33.54
C TYR A 31 -25.84 19.39 33.58
N VAL A 32 -26.97 19.38 32.87
CA VAL A 32 -27.90 18.25 32.85
C VAL A 32 -28.01 17.70 31.43
N THR A 33 -28.02 16.37 31.32
CA THR A 33 -28.35 15.64 30.09
C THR A 33 -29.81 15.15 30.18
N PRO A 34 -30.66 15.40 29.17
CA PRO A 34 -32.05 14.94 29.16
C PRO A 34 -32.19 13.46 28.75
N VAL A 35 -31.09 12.75 28.60
CA VAL A 35 -31.04 11.35 28.15
C VAL A 35 -30.39 10.51 29.24
N ASP A 36 -31.09 9.47 29.70
CA ASP A 36 -30.61 8.54 30.73
C ASP A 36 -29.61 7.52 30.15
N ASP A 37 -29.85 7.05 28.92
CA ASP A 37 -29.03 6.02 28.24
C ASP A 37 -28.56 6.48 26.85
N ILE A 38 -27.26 6.36 26.58
CA ILE A 38 -26.68 6.60 25.25
C ILE A 38 -26.32 5.25 24.62
N PRO A 39 -26.99 4.84 23.52
CA PRO A 39 -26.67 3.58 22.86
C PRO A 39 -25.28 3.66 22.23
N LEU A 40 -24.42 2.70 22.57
CA LEU A 40 -23.12 2.48 21.93
C LEU A 40 -23.28 1.47 20.79
N GLU A 41 -22.51 1.68 19.72
CA GLU A 41 -22.35 0.70 18.65
C GLU A 41 -21.34 -0.37 19.11
N TRP A 42 -21.84 -1.59 19.35
CA TRP A 42 -21.09 -2.68 20.01
C TRP A 42 -20.09 -3.41 19.09
N ASP A 43 -20.12 -3.08 17.80
CA ASP A 43 -19.18 -3.51 16.77
C ASP A 43 -17.89 -2.66 16.74
N ALA A 44 -17.91 -1.46 17.33
CA ALA A 44 -16.72 -0.62 17.43
C ALA A 44 -15.76 -1.12 18.53
N THR A 45 -14.45 -1.17 18.22
CA THR A 45 -13.41 -1.44 19.23
C THR A 45 -13.19 -0.23 20.14
N GLN A 46 -13.24 0.95 19.53
CA GLN A 46 -13.17 2.24 20.20
C GLN A 46 -14.21 3.18 19.61
N SER A 47 -14.79 4.02 20.45
CA SER A 47 -15.64 5.13 20.05
C SER A 47 -15.06 6.44 20.57
N LEU A 48 -15.00 7.46 19.72
CA LEU A 48 -14.60 8.80 20.12
C LEU A 48 -15.81 9.55 20.66
N ALA A 49 -15.82 9.84 21.94
CA ALA A 49 -16.75 10.77 22.55
C ALA A 49 -16.18 12.19 22.47
N GLU A 50 -16.91 13.10 21.83
CA GLU A 50 -16.56 14.51 21.74
C GLU A 50 -17.65 15.36 22.40
N LEU A 51 -17.24 16.38 23.13
CA LEU A 51 -18.11 17.43 23.60
C LEU A 51 -17.82 18.69 22.78
N ARG A 52 -18.79 19.16 22.00
CA ARG A 52 -18.66 20.37 21.16
C ARG A 52 -19.67 21.44 21.57
N ASP A 53 -19.29 22.70 21.49
CA ASP A 53 -20.24 23.79 21.73
C ASP A 53 -21.24 23.95 20.56
N ALA A 54 -22.15 24.93 20.67
CA ALA A 54 -23.14 25.21 19.64
C ALA A 54 -22.54 25.70 18.31
N ASN A 55 -21.28 26.17 18.31
CA ASN A 55 -20.55 26.63 17.13
C ASN A 55 -19.70 25.50 16.50
N GLY A 56 -19.72 24.30 17.07
CA GLY A 56 -18.94 23.15 16.62
C GLY A 56 -17.50 23.11 17.13
N MET A 57 -17.11 24.03 18.04
CA MET A 57 -15.79 24.03 18.65
C MET A 57 -15.67 22.91 19.67
N LEU A 58 -14.55 22.19 19.64
CA LEU A 58 -14.28 21.09 20.56
C LEU A 58 -13.96 21.63 21.96
N ALA A 59 -14.75 21.22 22.94
CA ALA A 59 -14.53 21.52 24.35
C ALA A 59 -13.70 20.43 25.03
N GLU A 60 -14.04 19.16 24.77
CA GLU A 60 -13.33 18.00 25.32
C GLU A 60 -13.50 16.79 24.39
N SER A 61 -12.56 15.85 24.44
CA SER A 61 -12.70 14.55 23.76
C SER A 61 -12.13 13.42 24.60
N MET A 62 -12.78 12.25 24.55
CA MET A 62 -12.33 11.02 25.19
C MET A 62 -12.53 9.84 24.24
N VAL A 63 -11.54 8.95 24.17
CA VAL A 63 -11.69 7.68 23.48
C VAL A 63 -12.23 6.64 24.45
N LEU A 64 -13.43 6.14 24.18
CA LEU A 64 -14.06 5.04 24.88
C LEU A 64 -13.59 3.72 24.26
N THR A 65 -12.88 2.89 25.02
CA THR A 65 -12.58 1.53 24.59
C THR A 65 -13.80 0.66 24.89
N VAL A 66 -14.62 0.36 23.87
CA VAL A 66 -15.84 -0.45 24.00
C VAL A 66 -15.49 -1.94 24.04
N ARG A 67 -14.49 -2.35 23.24
CA ARG A 67 -13.92 -3.70 23.21
C ARG A 67 -12.41 -3.61 23.29
N ASP A 68 -11.79 -4.52 24.03
CA ASP A 68 -10.35 -4.70 23.98
C ASP A 68 -10.02 -5.67 22.84
N PRO A 69 -9.31 -5.24 21.78
CA PRO A 69 -8.93 -6.13 20.69
C PRO A 69 -7.95 -7.23 21.13
N SER A 70 -7.28 -7.08 22.27
CA SER A 70 -6.18 -7.93 22.73
C SER A 70 -6.53 -8.94 23.83
N SER A 71 -7.72 -8.86 24.44
CA SER A 71 -8.13 -9.80 25.51
C SER A 71 -9.33 -10.66 25.13
N GLY A 72 -10.03 -10.32 24.04
CA GLY A 72 -11.29 -10.92 23.63
C GLY A 72 -12.48 -10.62 24.56
N MET A 73 -12.25 -10.28 25.83
CA MET A 73 -13.27 -10.01 26.85
C MET A 73 -12.95 -8.74 27.65
N LYS A 74 -13.95 -7.87 27.85
CA LYS A 74 -13.88 -6.70 28.72
C LYS A 74 -14.94 -6.79 29.83
N ILE A 75 -14.56 -6.40 31.04
CA ILE A 75 -15.47 -6.35 32.19
C ILE A 75 -15.58 -4.90 32.65
N TYR A 76 -16.80 -4.43 32.89
CA TYR A 76 -17.07 -3.11 33.43
C TYR A 76 -17.73 -3.24 34.80
N GLN A 77 -17.24 -2.48 35.77
CA GLN A 77 -17.84 -2.41 37.09
C GLN A 77 -19.04 -1.47 37.07
N LEU A 78 -20.14 -1.88 37.72
CA LEU A 78 -21.31 -1.03 37.91
C LEU A 78 -21.33 -0.44 39.33
N PRO A 79 -21.94 0.76 39.52
CA PRO A 79 -22.67 1.56 38.51
C PRO A 79 -21.79 2.54 37.72
N ASN A 80 -20.52 2.70 38.05
CA ASN A 80 -19.66 3.75 37.50
C ASN A 80 -19.11 3.47 36.09
N GLY A 81 -19.31 2.27 35.56
CA GLY A 81 -18.85 1.88 34.22
C GLY A 81 -17.33 1.80 34.10
N THR A 82 -16.59 1.75 35.22
CA THR A 82 -15.13 1.68 35.17
C THR A 82 -14.72 0.34 34.57
N ALA A 83 -13.90 0.39 33.53
CA ALA A 83 -13.38 -0.81 32.89
C ALA A 83 -12.35 -1.48 33.82
N VAL A 84 -12.43 -2.80 33.96
CA VAL A 84 -11.38 -3.60 34.60
C VAL A 84 -10.24 -3.72 33.61
N ASP A 85 -9.04 -3.31 34.04
CA ASP A 85 -7.87 -3.25 33.17
C ASP A 85 -7.40 -4.65 32.79
N GLU A 86 -7.20 -5.52 33.78
CA GLU A 86 -6.82 -6.92 33.57
C GLU A 86 -7.82 -7.88 34.24
N PRO A 87 -8.97 -8.18 33.61
CA PRO A 87 -10.01 -9.09 34.13
C PRO A 87 -9.51 -10.45 34.64
N THR A 88 -8.35 -10.89 34.15
CA THR A 88 -7.70 -12.17 34.46
C THR A 88 -6.72 -12.10 35.64
N LYS A 89 -6.23 -10.91 36.01
CA LYS A 89 -5.26 -10.72 37.12
C LYS A 89 -5.85 -9.90 38.25
N ASP A 90 -6.71 -8.95 37.94
CA ASP A 90 -7.35 -8.09 38.92
C ASP A 90 -8.38 -8.88 39.73
N ALA A 91 -8.28 -8.77 41.06
CA ALA A 91 -9.27 -9.35 41.95
C ALA A 91 -10.61 -8.63 41.76
N LEU A 92 -11.59 -9.36 41.22
CA LEU A 92 -12.96 -8.85 41.14
C LEU A 92 -13.64 -8.96 42.51
N ARG A 93 -14.47 -7.97 42.84
CA ARG A 93 -15.19 -7.94 44.10
C ARG A 93 -16.41 -8.85 44.02
N LEU A 94 -16.39 -9.94 44.80
CA LEU A 94 -17.55 -10.82 44.94
C LEU A 94 -18.78 -10.05 45.43
N GLY A 95 -19.95 -10.41 44.90
CA GLY A 95 -21.24 -9.79 45.18
C GLY A 95 -21.47 -8.42 44.52
N ALA A 96 -20.48 -7.84 43.83
CA ALA A 96 -20.65 -6.60 43.10
C ALA A 96 -21.24 -6.85 41.69
N PRO A 97 -21.94 -5.85 41.12
CA PRO A 97 -22.49 -5.92 39.78
C PRO A 97 -21.45 -5.58 38.71
N TYR A 98 -21.49 -6.32 37.60
CA TYR A 98 -20.57 -6.16 36.46
C TYR A 98 -21.30 -6.33 35.12
N VAL A 99 -20.71 -5.78 34.07
CA VAL A 99 -21.07 -6.05 32.68
C VAL A 99 -19.91 -6.76 32.00
N PHE A 100 -20.18 -7.92 31.41
CA PHE A 100 -19.23 -8.69 30.62
C PHE A 100 -19.52 -8.46 29.14
N VAL A 101 -18.49 -8.07 28.41
CA VAL A 101 -18.51 -7.92 26.96
C VAL A 101 -17.52 -8.94 26.40
N MET A 102 -18.00 -9.96 25.71
CA MET A 102 -17.18 -11.09 25.21
C MET A 102 -17.75 -11.64 23.90
N PRO A 103 -17.00 -12.45 23.14
CA PRO A 103 -17.47 -12.98 21.86
C PRO A 103 -18.69 -13.88 22.09
N ARG A 104 -19.63 -13.95 21.14
CA ARG A 104 -20.88 -14.74 21.29
C ARG A 104 -20.67 -16.23 21.52
N ARG A 105 -19.51 -16.76 21.11
CA ARG A 105 -19.11 -18.15 21.36
C ARG A 105 -18.77 -18.42 22.83
N CYS A 106 -18.57 -17.38 23.64
CA CYS A 106 -18.35 -17.49 25.07
C CYS A 106 -19.69 -17.60 25.80
N VAL A 107 -19.71 -18.45 26.82
CA VAL A 107 -20.88 -18.68 27.67
C VAL A 107 -20.50 -18.38 29.11
N LEU A 108 -21.22 -17.47 29.75
CA LEU A 108 -21.13 -17.28 31.20
C LEU A 108 -21.88 -18.42 31.90
N ARG A 109 -21.23 -19.10 32.85
CA ARG A 109 -21.84 -20.14 33.67
C ARG A 109 -21.76 -19.75 35.15
N PRO A 110 -22.78 -20.03 35.98
CA PRO A 110 -24.11 -20.51 35.58
C PRO A 110 -24.92 -19.38 34.92
N GLN A 111 -25.55 -19.66 33.77
CA GLN A 111 -26.32 -18.67 33.01
C GLN A 111 -27.46 -18.03 33.83
N ALA A 112 -28.04 -18.77 34.78
CA ALA A 112 -29.14 -18.30 35.62
C ALA A 112 -28.80 -17.06 36.47
N GLN A 113 -27.51 -16.79 36.69
CA GLN A 113 -27.04 -15.64 37.48
C GLN A 113 -26.67 -14.43 36.61
N ALA A 114 -26.91 -14.47 35.30
CA ALA A 114 -26.63 -13.38 34.39
C ALA A 114 -27.79 -13.12 33.42
N GLN A 115 -27.97 -11.84 33.07
CA GLN A 115 -28.96 -11.42 32.09
C GLN A 115 -28.23 -11.04 30.80
N GLN A 116 -28.52 -11.75 29.72
CA GLN A 116 -28.00 -11.37 28.40
C GLN A 116 -28.71 -10.10 27.94
N VAL A 117 -27.93 -9.08 27.58
CA VAL A 117 -28.43 -7.83 27.02
C VAL A 117 -28.62 -8.03 25.52
N ALA A 118 -29.77 -7.57 25.01
CA ALA A 118 -30.07 -7.66 23.58
C ALA A 118 -29.10 -6.78 22.78
N VAL A 119 -28.32 -7.41 21.91
CA VAL A 119 -27.44 -6.76 20.92
C VAL A 119 -27.88 -7.18 19.51
N GLY A 120 -27.62 -6.32 18.52
CA GLY A 120 -28.07 -6.54 17.14
C GLY A 120 -27.66 -7.92 16.61
N ALA A 121 -28.54 -8.62 15.88
CA ALA A 121 -28.32 -10.01 15.49
C ALA A 121 -27.00 -10.27 14.75
N ASN A 122 -26.45 -9.25 14.08
CA ASN A 122 -25.24 -9.32 13.26
C ASN A 122 -23.93 -9.04 14.04
N THR A 123 -23.95 -8.84 15.36
CA THR A 123 -22.73 -8.62 16.15
C THR A 123 -22.03 -9.95 16.49
N ASP A 124 -20.69 -9.99 16.48
CA ASP A 124 -19.89 -11.13 16.95
C ASP A 124 -19.71 -11.14 18.48
N VAL A 125 -20.19 -10.08 19.15
CA VAL A 125 -20.13 -9.86 20.59
C VAL A 125 -21.47 -10.16 21.27
N GLY A 126 -21.40 -10.70 22.48
CA GLY A 126 -22.49 -10.74 23.45
C GLY A 126 -22.19 -9.83 24.65
N VAL A 127 -23.26 -9.36 25.30
CA VAL A 127 -23.18 -8.54 26.50
C VAL A 127 -23.99 -9.20 27.60
N TRP A 128 -23.41 -9.35 28.78
CA TRP A 128 -24.04 -9.99 29.94
C TRP A 128 -23.98 -9.07 31.15
N HIS A 129 -25.14 -8.75 31.71
CA HIS A 129 -25.26 -8.09 32.99
C HIS A 129 -25.23 -9.14 34.11
N VAL A 130 -24.25 -9.02 34.99
CA VAL A 130 -24.04 -9.88 36.15
C VAL A 130 -24.37 -9.07 37.40
N PRO A 131 -25.55 -9.22 38.02
CA PRO A 131 -25.97 -8.40 39.16
C PRO A 131 -25.16 -8.67 40.43
N ALA A 132 -24.62 -9.88 40.60
CA ALA A 132 -23.76 -10.23 41.74
C ALA A 132 -22.77 -11.32 41.33
N LEU A 133 -21.48 -10.99 41.25
CA LEU A 133 -20.43 -11.95 40.92
C LEU A 133 -20.24 -12.99 42.03
N SER A 134 -20.16 -14.27 41.67
CA SER A 134 -19.96 -15.39 42.60
C SER A 134 -18.69 -16.20 42.29
N THR A 135 -18.29 -17.08 43.21
CA THR A 135 -17.08 -17.92 43.07
C THR A 135 -17.26 -19.10 42.12
N ASP A 136 -18.50 -19.52 41.87
CA ASP A 136 -18.86 -20.59 40.92
C ASP A 136 -19.03 -20.08 39.49
N MET A 137 -18.89 -18.76 39.26
CA MET A 137 -18.95 -18.21 37.92
C MET A 137 -17.70 -18.52 37.10
N ASP A 138 -17.91 -18.89 35.85
CA ASP A 138 -16.86 -19.02 34.85
C ASP A 138 -17.33 -18.55 33.48
N VAL A 139 -16.36 -18.27 32.60
CA VAL A 139 -16.62 -18.12 31.17
C VAL A 139 -16.09 -19.36 30.47
N ALA A 140 -16.88 -19.89 29.55
CA ALA A 140 -16.56 -21.09 28.81
C ALA A 140 -16.63 -20.90 27.30
N VAL A 141 -15.78 -21.62 26.57
CA VAL A 141 -15.89 -21.80 25.12
C VAL A 141 -15.95 -23.30 24.86
N ASN A 142 -16.99 -23.77 24.15
CA ASN A 142 -17.22 -25.20 23.88
C ASN A 142 -17.13 -26.06 25.17
N ASP A 143 -17.83 -25.63 26.23
CA ASP A 143 -17.87 -26.24 27.57
C ASP A 143 -16.54 -26.24 28.37
N ARG A 144 -15.47 -25.63 27.86
CA ARG A 144 -14.18 -25.50 28.55
C ARG A 144 -14.05 -24.16 29.24
N VAL A 145 -13.67 -24.17 30.52
CA VAL A 145 -13.41 -22.95 31.31
C VAL A 145 -12.22 -22.20 30.71
N VAL A 146 -12.44 -20.95 30.30
CA VAL A 146 -11.40 -20.04 29.78
C VAL A 146 -11.14 -18.85 30.70
N TRP A 147 -12.05 -18.56 31.63
CA TRP A 147 -11.89 -17.52 32.66
C TRP A 147 -12.68 -17.85 33.93
N GLN A 148 -12.15 -17.44 35.07
CA GLN A 148 -12.77 -17.50 36.40
C GLN A 148 -12.35 -16.25 37.21
N PRO A 149 -13.15 -15.82 38.21
CA PRO A 149 -12.79 -14.71 39.09
C PRO A 149 -11.45 -14.96 39.79
N CYS A 150 -10.57 -13.96 39.80
CA CYS A 150 -9.34 -14.02 40.58
C CYS A 150 -9.65 -13.86 42.08
N LEU A 151 -9.41 -14.92 42.87
CA LEU A 151 -9.56 -14.90 44.32
C LEU A 151 -8.22 -14.57 44.98
N VAL A 152 -8.27 -13.79 46.08
CA VAL A 152 -7.09 -13.34 46.83
C VAL A 152 -6.24 -14.53 47.35
N ASP A 153 -6.86 -15.68 47.56
CA ASP A 153 -6.24 -16.98 47.83
C ASP A 153 -6.46 -17.94 46.65
N GLY A 154 -5.86 -17.61 45.50
CA GLY A 154 -6.05 -18.37 44.26
C GLY A 154 -5.79 -19.87 44.42
N PRO A 155 -6.39 -20.74 43.58
CA PRO A 155 -6.11 -22.17 43.61
C PRO A 155 -4.60 -22.42 43.44
N GLN A 156 -4.00 -23.22 44.32
CA GLN A 156 -2.60 -23.64 44.18
C GLN A 156 -2.40 -24.23 42.79
N GLN A 157 -1.47 -23.66 42.01
CA GLN A 157 -1.11 -24.24 40.73
C GLN A 157 -0.58 -25.67 40.94
N PRO A 158 -0.90 -26.62 40.03
CA PRO A 158 -0.33 -27.95 40.08
C PRO A 158 1.20 -27.89 40.10
N ALA A 159 1.85 -28.79 40.85
CA ALA A 159 3.31 -28.81 40.98
C ALA A 159 4.06 -28.95 39.63
N TRP A 160 3.40 -29.45 38.60
CA TRP A 160 3.93 -29.60 37.25
C TRP A 160 3.72 -28.37 36.35
N ALA A 161 3.07 -27.31 36.82
CA ALA A 161 2.73 -26.15 36.00
C ALA A 161 3.96 -25.48 35.37
N GLY A 162 5.07 -25.39 36.10
CA GLY A 162 6.33 -24.82 35.59
C GLY A 162 7.04 -25.66 34.53
N GLN A 163 6.53 -26.84 34.18
CA GLN A 163 7.09 -27.74 33.15
C GLN A 163 6.44 -27.53 31.78
N VAL A 164 5.35 -26.75 31.70
CA VAL A 164 4.75 -26.39 30.42
C VAL A 164 5.49 -25.17 29.86
N HIS A 165 6.03 -25.29 28.64
CA HIS A 165 6.77 -24.22 27.99
C HIS A 165 6.17 -23.88 26.65
N VAL A 166 5.75 -22.61 26.49
CA VAL A 166 5.32 -22.05 25.21
C VAL A 166 6.55 -21.53 24.47
N GLY A 167 6.86 -22.14 23.33
CA GLY A 167 7.90 -21.68 22.41
C GLY A 167 7.47 -20.42 21.66
N ARG A 168 8.44 -19.80 20.97
CA ARG A 168 8.17 -18.64 20.11
C ARG A 168 7.28 -19.04 18.94
N ALA A 169 6.56 -18.06 18.41
CA ALA A 169 5.86 -18.21 17.13
C ALA A 169 6.88 -18.54 16.02
N GLU A 170 6.53 -19.50 15.17
CA GLU A 170 7.31 -19.92 14.01
C GLU A 170 6.47 -19.77 12.73
N PRO A 171 7.04 -19.22 11.63
CA PRO A 171 8.41 -18.69 11.48
C PRO A 171 8.69 -17.48 12.38
N HIS A 172 9.92 -16.97 12.52
CA HIS A 172 10.18 -15.80 13.40
C HIS A 172 9.98 -14.44 12.70
N ASP A 173 9.83 -14.49 11.39
CA ASP A 173 9.82 -13.34 10.53
C ASP A 173 8.57 -13.40 9.65
N HIS A 174 7.68 -12.44 9.84
CA HIS A 174 6.32 -12.53 9.33
C HIS A 174 5.96 -11.37 8.41
N CYS A 175 5.10 -11.68 7.45
CA CYS A 175 4.31 -10.68 6.72
C CYS A 175 2.87 -10.70 7.28
N LEU A 176 2.20 -9.54 7.25
CA LEU A 176 0.74 -9.50 7.45
C LEU A 176 0.04 -10.43 6.44
N GLY A 177 -1.01 -11.13 6.89
CA GLY A 177 -1.68 -12.20 6.14
C GLY A 177 -0.94 -13.54 6.16
N GLY A 178 0.30 -13.58 6.67
CA GLY A 178 1.03 -14.82 6.89
C GLY A 178 0.46 -15.63 8.06
N GLN A 179 0.82 -16.91 8.12
CA GLN A 179 0.41 -17.82 9.19
C GLN A 179 1.57 -18.16 10.13
N VAL A 180 1.25 -18.34 11.41
CA VAL A 180 2.21 -18.69 12.46
C VAL A 180 1.73 -19.90 13.25
N THR A 181 2.69 -20.65 13.78
CA THR A 181 2.40 -21.74 14.71
C THR A 181 3.20 -21.59 15.99
N PHE A 182 2.69 -22.12 17.09
CA PHE A 182 3.38 -22.14 18.38
C PHE A 182 3.73 -23.58 18.72
N THR A 183 4.96 -23.81 19.18
CA THR A 183 5.33 -25.09 19.78
C THR A 183 5.11 -25.02 21.28
N VAL A 184 4.34 -25.93 21.87
CA VAL A 184 4.20 -26.08 23.32
C VAL A 184 4.81 -27.40 23.76
N ARG A 185 5.69 -27.35 24.76
CA ARG A 185 6.21 -28.55 25.44
C ARG A 185 5.37 -28.83 26.67
N LEU A 186 4.89 -30.06 26.80
CA LEU A 186 4.07 -30.55 27.91
C LEU A 186 4.85 -31.55 28.76
N PRO A 187 4.59 -31.64 30.07
CA PRO A 187 5.18 -32.70 30.89
C PRO A 187 4.60 -34.07 30.55
N THR A 188 5.34 -35.13 30.89
CA THR A 188 4.93 -36.52 30.66
C THR A 188 3.52 -36.80 31.19
N GLY A 189 2.65 -37.34 30.33
CA GLY A 189 1.27 -37.71 30.67
C GLY A 189 0.28 -36.53 30.70
N ALA A 190 0.73 -35.31 30.40
CA ALA A 190 -0.16 -34.18 30.15
C ALA A 190 -0.50 -34.08 28.65
N TYR A 191 -1.69 -33.57 28.35
CA TYR A 191 -2.15 -33.32 26.98
C TYR A 191 -2.88 -31.98 26.89
N LEU A 192 -2.88 -31.38 25.70
CA LEU A 192 -3.57 -30.13 25.46
C LEU A 192 -5.05 -30.42 25.17
N ARG A 193 -5.96 -29.81 25.94
CA ARG A 193 -7.40 -29.91 25.66
C ARG A 193 -7.90 -28.83 24.73
N TYR A 194 -7.29 -27.65 24.82
CA TYR A 194 -7.75 -26.45 24.15
C TYR A 194 -6.62 -25.45 24.01
N ALA A 195 -6.59 -24.77 22.87
CA ALA A 195 -5.78 -23.61 22.61
C ALA A 195 -6.66 -22.50 22.05
N ALA A 196 -6.36 -21.27 22.43
CA ALA A 196 -6.96 -20.08 21.82
C ALA A 196 -6.01 -18.91 21.86
N ILE A 197 -6.23 -17.94 20.98
CA ILE A 197 -5.62 -16.62 21.07
C ILE A 197 -6.72 -15.57 21.16
N ASP A 198 -6.70 -14.74 22.18
CA ASP A 198 -7.74 -13.73 22.44
C ASP A 198 -9.17 -14.33 22.39
N LEU A 199 -9.30 -15.52 22.99
CA LEU A 199 -10.51 -16.35 23.01
C LEU A 199 -10.96 -16.88 21.63
N GLN A 200 -10.19 -16.71 20.56
CA GLN A 200 -10.39 -17.38 19.27
C GLN A 200 -9.77 -18.77 19.31
N PRO A 201 -10.55 -19.86 19.10
CA PRO A 201 -10.02 -21.21 19.14
C PRO A 201 -8.93 -21.39 18.09
N LEU A 202 -7.84 -22.06 18.48
CA LEU A 202 -6.78 -22.50 17.59
C LEU A 202 -6.79 -24.01 17.51
N ASP A 203 -6.60 -24.53 16.31
CA ASP A 203 -6.33 -25.94 16.11
C ASP A 203 -4.96 -26.30 16.67
N PHE A 204 -4.78 -27.57 17.01
CA PHE A 204 -3.50 -28.09 17.45
C PHE A 204 -3.33 -29.55 17.06
N SER A 205 -2.08 -29.97 16.93
CA SER A 205 -1.69 -31.34 16.66
C SER A 205 -0.53 -31.75 17.56
N GLU A 206 -0.37 -33.05 17.80
CA GLU A 206 0.68 -33.61 18.66
C GLU A 206 1.70 -34.35 17.77
N PRO A 207 2.64 -33.63 17.11
CA PRO A 207 3.57 -34.23 16.16
C PRO A 207 4.59 -35.15 16.82
N GLU A 208 4.95 -34.90 18.08
CA GLU A 208 5.94 -35.67 18.83
C GLU A 208 5.45 -35.88 20.28
N PHE A 209 6.01 -36.87 20.96
CA PHE A 209 5.76 -37.07 22.38
C PHE A 209 6.11 -35.79 23.16
N GLU A 210 5.22 -35.34 24.06
CA GLU A 210 5.40 -34.13 24.88
C GLU A 210 5.48 -32.80 24.10
N ARG A 211 5.23 -32.80 22.79
CA ARG A 211 5.29 -31.59 21.97
C ARG A 211 4.00 -31.42 21.18
N VAL A 212 3.37 -30.26 21.35
CA VAL A 212 2.13 -29.88 20.68
C VAL A 212 2.41 -28.69 19.79
N GLN A 213 1.93 -28.73 18.56
CA GLN A 213 1.94 -27.61 17.63
C GLN A 213 0.55 -26.98 17.59
N ILE A 214 0.47 -25.67 17.83
CA ILE A 214 -0.77 -24.90 17.88
C ILE A 214 -0.79 -23.94 16.69
N GLY A 215 -1.94 -23.83 16.03
CA GLY A 215 -2.14 -23.03 14.82
C GLY A 215 -2.49 -23.91 13.61
N PRO A 216 -2.52 -23.33 12.40
CA PRO A 216 -2.00 -21.99 12.06
C PRO A 216 -2.86 -20.83 12.59
N LEU A 217 -2.19 -19.75 12.97
CA LEU A 217 -2.80 -18.44 13.27
C LEU A 217 -2.46 -17.46 12.15
N GLU A 218 -3.46 -16.88 11.51
CA GLU A 218 -3.28 -15.80 10.54
C GLU A 218 -2.99 -14.46 11.22
N LEU A 219 -1.95 -13.77 10.75
CA LEU A 219 -1.53 -12.48 11.30
C LEU A 219 -2.30 -11.33 10.67
N THR A 220 -3.32 -10.89 11.39
CA THR A 220 -4.06 -9.68 11.04
C THR A 220 -3.43 -8.43 11.66
N ALA A 221 -3.76 -7.26 11.11
CA ALA A 221 -3.33 -5.97 11.65
C ALA A 221 -3.74 -5.79 13.13
N ALA A 222 -4.93 -6.28 13.49
CA ALA A 222 -5.45 -6.22 14.86
C ALA A 222 -4.62 -7.07 15.84
N ILE A 223 -4.26 -8.30 15.43
CA ILE A 223 -3.46 -9.22 16.23
C ILE A 223 -2.04 -8.67 16.45
N VAL A 224 -1.38 -8.19 15.38
CA VAL A 224 0.01 -7.71 15.45
C VAL A 224 0.13 -6.37 16.19
N SER A 225 -0.87 -5.49 16.08
CA SER A 225 -0.87 -4.20 16.78
C SER A 225 -1.20 -4.32 18.26
N GLY A 226 -1.76 -5.47 18.68
CA GLY A 226 -2.16 -5.74 20.07
C GLY A 226 -1.06 -6.41 20.90
N ARG A 227 -1.46 -6.88 22.08
CA ARG A 227 -0.68 -7.81 22.92
C ARG A 227 -1.44 -9.12 23.06
N PRO A 228 -1.49 -9.93 21.99
CA PRO A 228 -2.35 -11.09 21.96
C PRO A 228 -1.94 -12.09 23.05
N THR A 229 -2.94 -12.74 23.62
CA THR A 229 -2.82 -13.66 24.75
C THR A 229 -3.16 -15.07 24.29
N LEU A 230 -2.16 -15.94 24.30
CA LEU A 230 -2.33 -17.37 24.07
C LEU A 230 -2.88 -18.03 25.34
N LEU A 231 -4.03 -18.66 25.23
CA LEU A 231 -4.75 -19.39 26.26
C LEU A 231 -4.62 -20.89 26.02
N LEU A 232 -4.04 -21.62 26.97
CA LEU A 232 -3.87 -23.06 26.89
C LEU A 232 -4.57 -23.74 28.06
N CYS A 233 -5.33 -24.79 27.79
CA CYS A 233 -5.90 -25.66 28.81
C CYS A 233 -5.19 -27.01 28.76
N VAL A 234 -4.30 -27.26 29.73
CA VAL A 234 -3.53 -28.49 29.83
C VAL A 234 -4.14 -29.37 30.92
N GLN A 235 -4.36 -30.63 30.61
CA GLN A 235 -4.85 -31.60 31.59
C GLN A 235 -3.81 -32.69 31.83
N ARG A 236 -3.63 -33.05 33.11
CA ARG A 236 -2.86 -34.21 33.54
C ARG A 236 -3.66 -34.92 34.62
N GLU A 237 -4.06 -36.17 34.35
CA GLU A 237 -4.93 -36.94 35.25
C GLU A 237 -6.23 -36.14 35.57
N MET A 238 -6.46 -35.82 36.85
CA MET A 238 -7.62 -35.03 37.32
C MET A 238 -7.32 -33.53 37.42
N ASP A 239 -6.05 -33.12 37.31
CA ASP A 239 -5.64 -31.73 37.43
C ASP A 239 -5.77 -31.02 36.09
N THR A 240 -6.28 -29.79 36.13
CA THR A 240 -6.36 -28.89 34.96
C THR A 240 -5.56 -27.62 35.25
N LEU A 241 -4.74 -27.23 34.29
CA LEU A 241 -3.98 -25.99 34.30
C LEU A 241 -4.41 -25.11 33.14
N VAL A 242 -4.80 -23.87 33.43
CA VAL A 242 -5.06 -22.84 32.42
C VAL A 242 -3.88 -21.88 32.39
N ILE A 243 -3.16 -21.86 31.27
CA ILE A 243 -2.03 -20.97 31.02
C ILE A 243 -2.50 -19.81 30.18
N ARG A 244 -2.04 -18.60 30.51
CA ARG A 244 -2.26 -17.38 29.73
C ARG A 244 -0.91 -16.74 29.49
N GLU A 245 -0.43 -16.82 28.27
CA GLU A 245 0.89 -16.31 27.88
C GLU A 245 0.72 -15.16 26.89
N HIS A 246 1.29 -14.00 27.16
CA HIS A 246 1.36 -12.95 26.16
C HIS A 246 2.39 -13.34 25.10
N VAL A 247 1.98 -13.35 23.84
CA VAL A 247 2.86 -13.70 22.73
C VAL A 247 3.26 -12.45 21.96
N GLU A 248 4.57 -12.28 21.77
CA GLU A 248 5.10 -11.20 20.96
C GLU A 248 5.09 -11.63 19.49
N LEU A 249 4.18 -11.05 18.71
CA LEU A 249 4.08 -11.31 17.26
C LEU A 249 4.66 -10.13 16.50
N ARG A 250 5.73 -10.39 15.74
CA ARG A 250 6.45 -9.37 14.98
C ARG A 250 6.21 -9.54 13.49
N ALA A 251 5.37 -8.71 12.89
CA ALA A 251 5.12 -8.73 11.46
C ALA A 251 5.59 -7.46 10.77
N SER A 252 5.97 -7.61 9.52
CA SER A 252 6.18 -6.51 8.59
C SER A 252 5.01 -6.41 7.63
N GLY A 253 4.65 -5.20 7.23
CA GLY A 253 3.56 -4.99 6.28
C GLY A 253 3.05 -3.56 6.30
N LEU A 254 2.02 -3.32 5.51
CA LEU A 254 1.37 -2.02 5.43
C LEU A 254 -0.05 -2.15 5.96
N VAL A 255 -0.44 -1.23 6.84
CA VAL A 255 -1.83 -1.13 7.31
C VAL A 255 -2.38 0.24 6.96
N ARG A 256 -3.64 0.27 6.56
CA ARG A 256 -4.41 1.48 6.31
C ARG A 256 -5.39 1.70 7.45
N ARG A 257 -5.62 2.96 7.82
CA ARG A 257 -6.68 3.35 8.75
C ARG A 257 -8.01 3.47 8.01
N ASP A 258 -9.00 2.70 8.45
CA ASP A 258 -10.39 2.79 8.02
C ASP A 258 -11.26 3.14 9.23
N GLY A 259 -11.61 4.42 9.35
CA GLY A 259 -12.24 4.99 10.54
C GLY A 259 -11.39 4.82 11.81
N SER A 260 -11.90 4.05 12.78
CA SER A 260 -11.19 3.69 14.02
C SER A 260 -10.37 2.39 13.89
N THR A 261 -10.47 1.67 12.77
CA THR A 261 -9.84 0.37 12.59
C THR A 261 -8.61 0.42 11.69
N TRP A 262 -7.73 -0.57 11.83
CA TRP A 262 -6.59 -0.78 10.95
C TRP A 262 -6.82 -2.01 10.09
N THR A 263 -6.87 -1.81 8.77
CA THR A 263 -7.00 -2.87 7.78
C THR A 263 -5.63 -3.15 7.17
N ALA A 264 -5.22 -4.42 7.10
CA ALA A 264 -4.02 -4.78 6.36
C ALA A 264 -4.19 -4.44 4.88
N VAL A 265 -3.17 -3.88 4.26
CA VAL A 265 -3.09 -3.75 2.81
C VAL A 265 -2.59 -5.09 2.28
N ASP A 266 -3.33 -5.67 1.35
CA ASP A 266 -2.90 -6.90 0.67
C ASP A 266 -1.69 -6.57 -0.21
N PRO A 267 -0.53 -7.22 0.01
CA PRO A 267 0.65 -6.99 -0.82
C PRO A 267 0.41 -7.33 -2.29
N THR A 268 -0.60 -8.14 -2.63
CA THR A 268 -0.94 -8.50 -4.00
C THR A 268 -1.82 -7.48 -4.71
N ASP A 269 -2.38 -6.51 -3.98
CA ASP A 269 -3.21 -5.46 -4.56
C ASP A 269 -2.37 -4.22 -4.95
N PRO A 270 -2.76 -3.51 -6.01
CA PRO A 270 -2.15 -2.23 -6.33
C PRO A 270 -2.59 -1.14 -5.35
N LEU A 271 -1.66 -0.29 -4.94
CA LEU A 271 -1.92 0.90 -4.13
C LEU A 271 -2.11 2.12 -5.05
N LEU A 272 -3.22 2.84 -4.90
CA LEU A 272 -3.43 4.10 -5.61
C LEU A 272 -2.64 5.21 -4.93
N ALA A 273 -1.75 5.89 -5.66
CA ALA A 273 -0.94 7.00 -5.15
C ALA A 273 -1.79 8.12 -4.54
N GLU A 274 -2.94 8.42 -5.16
CA GLU A 274 -3.84 9.48 -4.68
C GLU A 274 -4.60 9.08 -3.41
N ALA A 275 -4.95 7.80 -3.25
CA ALA A 275 -5.51 7.29 -2.01
C ALA A 275 -4.44 7.31 -0.91
N ALA A 276 -3.22 6.87 -1.24
CA ALA A 276 -2.08 6.82 -0.35
C ALA A 276 -1.71 8.20 0.25
N ALA A 277 -1.86 9.26 -0.55
CA ALA A 277 -1.62 10.64 -0.15
C ALA A 277 -2.74 11.25 0.72
N ARG A 278 -3.97 10.68 0.71
CA ARG A 278 -5.13 11.20 1.45
C ARG A 278 -5.39 10.39 2.73
N GLU A 279 -5.24 9.08 2.65
CA GLU A 279 -5.51 8.13 3.72
C GLU A 279 -4.29 7.98 4.65
N VAL A 280 -4.52 7.54 5.88
CA VAL A 280 -3.46 7.36 6.87
C VAL A 280 -3.01 5.91 6.87
N TYR A 281 -1.70 5.69 6.73
CA TYR A 281 -1.07 4.38 6.74
C TYR A 281 -0.09 4.25 7.89
N ARG A 282 0.24 3.01 8.25
CA ARG A 282 1.35 2.68 9.13
C ARG A 282 2.12 1.52 8.52
N VAL A 283 3.44 1.66 8.42
CA VAL A 283 4.33 0.58 8.04
C VAL A 283 4.72 -0.15 9.31
N LEU A 284 4.37 -1.44 9.39
CA LEU A 284 4.82 -2.32 10.46
C LEU A 284 6.17 -2.91 10.07
N VAL A 285 7.08 -2.99 11.04
CA VAL A 285 8.39 -3.62 10.87
C VAL A 285 8.60 -4.63 11.99
N HIS A 286 9.17 -5.78 11.66
CA HIS A 286 9.47 -6.82 12.64
C HIS A 286 10.71 -6.48 13.51
N ASP A 287 11.63 -5.66 13.01
CA ASP A 287 12.85 -5.27 13.71
C ASP A 287 13.03 -3.74 13.66
N GLU A 288 12.62 -3.07 14.73
CA GLU A 288 12.73 -1.62 14.90
C GLU A 288 14.18 -1.15 15.11
N SER A 289 15.13 -2.06 15.37
CA SER A 289 16.54 -1.69 15.55
C SER A 289 17.24 -1.37 14.22
N LYS A 290 16.69 -1.83 13.10
CA LYS A 290 17.23 -1.62 11.74
C LYS A 290 16.70 -0.32 11.12
N GLN A 291 17.50 0.28 10.24
CA GLN A 291 17.04 1.41 9.41
C GLN A 291 16.37 0.90 8.14
N TRP A 292 15.06 1.11 8.08
CA TRP A 292 14.23 0.72 6.94
C TRP A 292 13.94 1.92 6.03
N CYS A 293 13.95 1.68 4.73
CA CYS A 293 13.60 2.65 3.69
C CYS A 293 12.39 2.14 2.90
N LEU A 294 11.43 3.02 2.66
CA LEU A 294 10.32 2.82 1.75
C LEU A 294 10.77 3.19 0.33
N ARG A 295 10.45 2.34 -0.65
CA ARG A 295 10.83 2.52 -2.05
C ARG A 295 9.68 2.13 -2.97
N GLU A 296 9.54 2.84 -4.08
CA GLU A 296 8.71 2.42 -5.21
C GLU A 296 9.64 1.83 -6.28
N GLY A 297 9.70 0.51 -6.32
CA GLY A 297 10.69 -0.25 -7.09
C GLY A 297 12.12 0.18 -6.74
N GLY A 298 12.76 0.91 -7.65
CA GLY A 298 14.12 1.41 -7.47
C GLY A 298 14.21 2.74 -6.72
N THR A 299 13.13 3.52 -6.66
CA THR A 299 13.14 4.92 -6.25
C THR A 299 12.88 5.04 -4.75
N PRO A 300 13.77 5.67 -3.97
CA PRO A 300 13.53 5.91 -2.55
C PRO A 300 12.41 6.94 -2.36
N ILE A 301 11.44 6.60 -1.52
CA ILE A 301 10.35 7.50 -1.11
C ILE A 301 10.75 8.20 0.19
N GLY A 302 11.33 7.46 1.12
CA GLY A 302 11.78 8.00 2.40
C GLY A 302 12.10 6.92 3.42
N ARG A 303 12.57 7.33 4.59
CA ARG A 303 12.74 6.40 5.72
C ARG A 303 11.39 5.93 6.24
N VAL A 304 11.31 4.67 6.62
CA VAL A 304 10.13 4.15 7.31
C VAL A 304 10.01 4.87 8.65
N VAL A 305 8.85 5.45 8.90
CA VAL A 305 8.48 6.03 10.18
C VAL A 305 7.45 5.14 10.86
N HIS A 306 7.68 4.78 12.12
CA HIS A 306 6.77 3.87 12.87
C HIS A 306 5.44 4.52 13.25
N ARG A 307 5.34 5.85 13.09
CA ARG A 307 4.11 6.62 13.30
C ARG A 307 3.20 6.51 12.07
N SER A 308 1.90 6.58 12.33
CA SER A 308 0.89 6.69 11.29
C SER A 308 1.08 7.97 10.47
N THR A 309 1.11 7.86 9.14
CA THR A 309 1.33 8.98 8.22
C THR A 309 0.65 8.73 6.88
N GLN A 310 0.38 9.80 6.14
CA GLN A 310 0.11 9.72 4.70
C GLN A 310 1.38 9.31 3.95
N LEU A 311 1.22 8.58 2.86
CA LEU A 311 2.31 8.21 1.97
C LEU A 311 2.31 9.15 0.76
N THR A 312 3.26 10.07 0.75
CA THR A 312 3.43 11.08 -0.31
C THR A 312 4.67 10.79 -1.15
N GLY A 313 4.73 11.34 -2.37
CA GLY A 313 5.90 11.19 -3.26
C GLY A 313 5.94 9.87 -4.03
N LEU A 314 4.84 9.12 -4.02
CA LEU A 314 4.62 7.95 -4.87
C LEU A 314 4.39 8.41 -6.32
N ASN A 315 5.08 7.78 -7.27
CA ASN A 315 5.06 8.17 -8.68
C ASN A 315 3.86 7.55 -9.40
N GLY A 316 3.62 6.24 -9.25
CA GLY A 316 2.42 5.60 -9.80
C GLY A 316 2.59 4.95 -11.18
N TYR A 317 3.81 4.60 -11.57
CA TYR A 317 4.11 3.92 -12.84
C TYR A 317 4.04 2.38 -12.76
N GLY A 318 3.42 1.83 -11.72
CA GLY A 318 3.20 0.39 -11.54
C GLY A 318 4.33 -0.36 -10.83
N ALA A 319 5.34 0.33 -10.31
CA ALA A 319 6.40 -0.34 -9.56
C ALA A 319 5.93 -0.69 -8.14
N ASN A 320 6.37 -1.86 -7.65
CA ASN A 320 5.98 -2.39 -6.34
C ASN A 320 6.40 -1.42 -5.24
N LEU A 321 5.54 -1.24 -4.24
CA LEU A 321 5.93 -0.55 -3.02
C LEU A 321 6.65 -1.54 -2.12
N VAL A 322 7.91 -1.27 -1.80
CA VAL A 322 8.75 -2.18 -1.02
C VAL A 322 9.38 -1.48 0.16
N MET A 323 9.62 -2.24 1.22
CA MET A 323 10.44 -1.86 2.34
C MET A 323 11.77 -2.61 2.27
N ALA A 324 12.88 -1.89 2.33
CA ALA A 324 14.21 -2.48 2.25
C ALA A 324 15.11 -1.95 3.38
N GLN A 325 16.03 -2.79 3.85
CA GLN A 325 17.09 -2.36 4.76
C GLN A 325 18.10 -1.55 3.92
N ASP A 326 18.30 -0.28 4.27
CA ASP A 326 19.06 0.73 3.52
C ASP A 326 18.44 1.22 2.19
N GLY A 327 18.86 2.43 1.76
CA GLY A 327 18.22 3.18 0.66
C GLY A 327 18.68 2.83 -0.76
N PHE A 328 19.87 2.26 -0.94
CA PHE A 328 20.49 2.13 -2.27
C PHE A 328 20.96 0.71 -2.64
N ASN A 329 21.48 -0.06 -1.68
CA ASN A 329 21.97 -1.43 -1.89
C ASN A 329 21.49 -2.32 -0.74
N PRO A 330 20.25 -2.85 -0.83
CA PRO A 330 19.72 -3.64 0.26
C PRO A 330 20.49 -4.95 0.40
N ILE A 331 20.89 -5.25 1.63
CA ILE A 331 21.64 -6.47 1.99
C ILE A 331 20.71 -7.68 1.95
N GLU A 332 19.46 -7.49 2.37
CA GLU A 332 18.38 -8.48 2.37
C GLU A 332 17.40 -8.21 1.22
N GLU A 333 16.61 -9.22 0.84
CA GLU A 333 15.56 -9.02 -0.15
C GLU A 333 14.52 -7.99 0.35
N PRO A 334 14.15 -7.00 -0.49
CA PRO A 334 13.10 -6.06 -0.13
C PRO A 334 11.78 -6.77 0.13
N ARG A 335 11.04 -6.30 1.13
CA ARG A 335 9.71 -6.80 1.45
C ARG A 335 8.66 -6.03 0.68
N GLU A 336 7.83 -6.74 -0.04
CA GLU A 336 6.71 -6.15 -0.75
C GLU A 336 5.60 -5.72 0.22
N LEU A 337 5.13 -4.49 0.04
CA LEU A 337 4.01 -3.90 0.77
C LEU A 337 2.79 -3.71 -0.12
N ALA A 338 2.99 -3.58 -1.43
CA ALA A 338 1.96 -3.57 -2.47
C ALA A 338 2.59 -3.94 -3.83
N GLN A 339 1.85 -4.70 -4.65
CA GLN A 339 2.34 -5.27 -5.90
C GLN A 339 2.68 -4.20 -6.93
N GLY A 340 2.01 -3.06 -6.87
CA GLY A 340 2.25 -1.94 -7.76
C GLY A 340 1.65 -0.67 -7.20
N VAL A 341 2.26 0.47 -7.52
CA VAL A 341 1.67 1.79 -7.26
C VAL A 341 1.10 2.33 -8.56
N GLU A 342 -0.17 2.72 -8.58
CA GLU A 342 -0.83 3.31 -9.76
C GLU A 342 -1.22 4.77 -9.49
N SER A 343 -1.17 5.63 -10.52
CA SER A 343 -1.68 7.01 -10.46
C SER A 343 -2.85 7.22 -11.41
N ARG A 344 -4.03 7.50 -10.85
CA ARG A 344 -5.23 7.85 -11.64
C ARG A 344 -5.38 9.34 -11.90
N GLY A 345 -4.53 10.18 -11.31
CA GLY A 345 -4.61 11.63 -11.39
C GLY A 345 -5.58 12.23 -10.36
N THR A 346 -5.72 13.55 -10.40
CA THR A 346 -6.31 14.32 -9.28
C THR A 346 -7.84 14.25 -9.21
N GLN A 347 -8.52 14.00 -10.33
CA GLN A 347 -9.98 14.03 -10.43
C GLN A 347 -10.61 12.66 -10.65
N LEU A 348 -9.99 11.77 -11.43
CA LEU A 348 -10.58 10.47 -11.75
C LEU A 348 -10.44 9.49 -10.58
N ARG A 349 -11.56 9.10 -9.97
CA ARG A 349 -11.59 8.05 -8.92
C ARG A 349 -11.60 6.66 -9.55
N ARG A 350 -12.48 6.45 -10.52
CA ARG A 350 -12.66 5.17 -11.20
C ARG A 350 -13.32 5.35 -12.56
N ALA A 351 -12.89 4.56 -13.53
CA ALA A 351 -13.61 4.34 -14.78
C ALA A 351 -14.22 2.94 -14.80
N ILE A 352 -15.47 2.85 -15.25
CA ILE A 352 -16.26 1.60 -15.32
C ILE A 352 -16.83 1.49 -16.72
N LEU A 353 -16.58 0.36 -17.37
CA LEU A 353 -17.31 -0.04 -18.57
C LEU A 353 -18.56 -0.79 -18.10
N ALA A 354 -19.73 -0.19 -18.28
CA ALA A 354 -20.98 -0.86 -17.92
C ALA A 354 -21.18 -2.04 -18.88
N GLU A 355 -21.55 -3.21 -18.32
CA GLU A 355 -21.92 -4.34 -19.16
C GLU A 355 -23.06 -3.96 -20.11
N PRO A 356 -23.06 -4.46 -21.35
CA PRO A 356 -24.15 -4.22 -22.28
C PRO A 356 -25.40 -4.94 -21.76
N GLY A 357 -26.21 -4.21 -20.99
CA GLY A 357 -27.62 -4.55 -20.79
C GLY A 357 -28.40 -4.39 -22.10
N PRO A 358 -29.74 -4.28 -22.08
CA PRO A 358 -30.52 -3.95 -23.27
C PRO A 358 -30.29 -2.51 -23.79
N GLY A 359 -29.24 -1.83 -23.36
CA GLY A 359 -28.89 -0.45 -23.68
C GLY A 359 -27.51 -0.33 -24.35
N PRO A 360 -27.14 0.89 -24.76
CA PRO A 360 -25.85 1.18 -25.37
C PRO A 360 -24.66 0.84 -24.45
N ALA A 361 -23.52 0.48 -25.05
CA ALA A 361 -22.27 0.35 -24.30
C ALA A 361 -21.92 1.72 -23.69
N LEU A 362 -21.68 1.76 -22.38
CA LEU A 362 -21.53 3.03 -21.64
C LEU A 362 -20.22 3.03 -20.86
N LEU A 363 -19.48 4.14 -20.96
CA LEU A 363 -18.38 4.45 -20.06
C LEU A 363 -18.88 5.38 -18.95
N GLN A 364 -18.66 4.96 -17.71
CA GLN A 364 -18.92 5.77 -16.53
C GLN A 364 -17.59 6.16 -15.87
N LEU A 365 -17.40 7.47 -15.65
CA LEU A 365 -16.26 8.02 -14.92
C LEU A 365 -16.76 8.58 -13.58
N GLU A 366 -16.29 7.99 -12.49
CA GLU A 366 -16.52 8.47 -11.14
C GLU A 366 -15.41 9.43 -10.74
N LEU A 367 -15.77 10.58 -10.20
CA LEU A 367 -14.87 11.68 -9.88
C LEU A 367 -14.73 11.86 -8.36
N TYR A 368 -13.53 12.24 -7.91
CA TYR A 368 -13.29 12.58 -6.51
C TYR A 368 -14.00 13.87 -6.08
N HIS A 369 -14.06 14.84 -6.98
CA HIS A 369 -14.69 16.13 -6.75
C HIS A 369 -15.74 16.39 -7.83
N ARG A 370 -16.69 17.23 -7.47
CA ARG A 370 -17.71 17.71 -8.40
C ARG A 370 -17.05 18.48 -9.55
N LEU A 371 -17.28 18.03 -10.78
CA LEU A 371 -16.74 18.68 -11.98
C LEU A 371 -17.81 18.74 -13.07
N GLU A 372 -18.23 19.94 -13.45
CA GLU A 372 -19.21 20.12 -14.53
C GLU A 372 -18.56 19.89 -15.90
N PRO A 373 -19.11 19.01 -16.77
CA PRO A 373 -18.65 18.92 -18.16
C PRO A 373 -18.81 20.29 -18.83
N SER A 374 -17.77 20.73 -19.55
CA SER A 374 -17.77 22.00 -20.26
C SER A 374 -16.91 21.89 -21.51
N GLY A 375 -16.96 22.89 -22.40
CA GLY A 375 -16.09 22.92 -23.58
C GLY A 375 -14.58 22.93 -23.27
N ALA A 376 -14.18 23.19 -22.03
CA ALA A 376 -12.79 23.06 -21.58
C ALA A 376 -12.40 21.62 -21.24
N HIS A 377 -13.35 20.70 -21.12
CA HIS A 377 -13.14 19.32 -20.72
C HIS A 377 -13.27 18.37 -21.91
N ARG A 378 -12.46 17.31 -21.91
CA ARG A 378 -12.53 16.23 -22.90
C ARG A 378 -12.29 14.89 -22.23
N CYS A 379 -12.84 13.83 -22.81
CA CYS A 379 -12.49 12.46 -22.48
C CYS A 379 -11.76 11.82 -23.67
N LEU A 380 -10.67 11.13 -23.39
CA LEU A 380 -9.91 10.33 -24.34
C LEU A 380 -10.20 8.86 -24.10
N CYS A 381 -10.58 8.13 -25.15
CA CYS A 381 -10.70 6.68 -25.13
C CYS A 381 -9.62 6.09 -26.05
N TRP A 382 -8.69 5.31 -25.48
CA TRP A 382 -7.76 4.49 -26.24
C TRP A 382 -8.38 3.12 -26.46
N LEU A 383 -8.41 2.66 -27.71
CA LEU A 383 -9.13 1.47 -28.13
C LEU A 383 -8.18 0.28 -28.31
N VAL A 384 -8.71 -0.93 -28.17
CA VAL A 384 -7.95 -2.19 -28.27
C VAL A 384 -7.30 -2.38 -29.64
N ASP A 385 -7.83 -1.77 -30.70
CA ASP A 385 -7.23 -1.81 -32.04
C ASP A 385 -6.04 -0.83 -32.21
N GLY A 386 -5.69 -0.06 -31.19
CA GLY A 386 -4.60 0.91 -31.18
C GLY A 386 -5.00 2.33 -31.59
N ARG A 387 -6.22 2.55 -32.09
CA ARG A 387 -6.75 3.89 -32.37
C ARG A 387 -7.20 4.56 -31.07
N TYR A 388 -7.40 5.88 -31.11
CA TYR A 388 -7.98 6.63 -30.00
C TYR A 388 -9.06 7.59 -30.50
N ARG A 389 -10.00 7.94 -29.60
CA ARG A 389 -11.08 8.90 -29.87
C ARG A 389 -11.19 9.89 -28.72
N PHE A 390 -11.52 11.12 -29.05
CA PHE A 390 -11.88 12.14 -28.08
C PHE A 390 -13.39 12.38 -28.07
N TYR A 391 -13.91 12.61 -26.89
CA TYR A 391 -15.26 13.10 -26.63
C TYR A 391 -15.14 14.49 -25.99
N SER A 392 -15.87 15.45 -26.53
CA SER A 392 -16.00 16.81 -26.01
C SER A 392 -16.92 16.85 -24.79
N GLY A 393 -16.84 17.91 -23.98
CA GLY A 393 -17.73 18.10 -22.83
C GLY A 393 -19.23 18.04 -23.16
N ASP A 394 -19.61 18.42 -24.39
CA ASP A 394 -21.01 18.40 -24.85
C ASP A 394 -21.51 16.96 -25.12
N GLU A 395 -20.59 16.01 -25.34
CA GLU A 395 -20.88 14.58 -25.51
C GLU A 395 -20.92 13.83 -24.17
N ILE A 396 -20.68 14.52 -23.06
CA ILE A 396 -20.59 13.94 -21.71
C ILE A 396 -21.86 14.29 -20.94
N VAL A 397 -22.65 13.27 -20.63
CA VAL A 397 -23.80 13.41 -19.74
C VAL A 397 -23.30 13.28 -18.30
N SER A 398 -23.87 14.06 -17.39
CA SER A 398 -23.49 13.99 -15.99
C SER A 398 -24.68 13.67 -15.09
N ASP A 399 -24.45 12.75 -14.14
CA ASP A 399 -25.39 12.36 -13.10
C ASP A 399 -24.81 12.65 -11.71
N ASP A 400 -25.66 12.55 -10.69
CA ASP A 400 -25.28 12.61 -9.27
C ASP A 400 -24.50 13.89 -8.89
N GLY A 401 -25.08 15.05 -9.18
CA GLY A 401 -24.50 16.34 -8.80
C GLY A 401 -23.13 16.62 -9.44
N TRP A 402 -22.81 15.99 -10.57
CA TRP A 402 -21.52 16.06 -11.28
C TRP A 402 -20.34 15.32 -10.64
N HIS A 403 -20.64 14.30 -9.84
CA HIS A 403 -19.65 13.31 -9.42
C HIS A 403 -19.48 12.16 -10.41
N THR A 404 -20.41 12.02 -11.35
CA THR A 404 -20.37 10.95 -12.35
C THR A 404 -20.55 11.52 -13.75
N TRP A 405 -19.64 11.16 -14.65
CA TRP A 405 -19.72 11.43 -16.08
C TRP A 405 -20.03 10.14 -16.83
N LYS A 406 -20.86 10.25 -17.86
CA LYS A 406 -21.35 9.14 -18.68
C LYS A 406 -21.15 9.48 -20.15
N ILE A 407 -20.58 8.53 -20.87
CA ILE A 407 -20.24 8.65 -22.29
C ILE A 407 -20.83 7.45 -23.02
N ASP A 408 -21.59 7.72 -24.08
CA ASP A 408 -22.11 6.70 -24.98
C ASP A 408 -20.98 6.20 -25.89
N LEU A 409 -20.75 4.89 -25.87
CA LEU A 409 -19.74 4.21 -26.66
C LEU A 409 -20.31 3.47 -27.87
N SER A 410 -21.61 3.60 -28.16
CA SER A 410 -22.28 2.83 -29.23
C SER A 410 -21.71 3.04 -30.63
N GLU A 411 -21.05 4.17 -30.86
CA GLU A 411 -20.38 4.48 -32.12
C GLU A 411 -18.98 3.87 -32.24
N LEU A 412 -18.47 3.19 -31.20
CA LEU A 412 -17.15 2.58 -31.23
C LEU A 412 -17.20 1.17 -31.83
N ASP A 413 -16.38 0.96 -32.86
CA ASP A 413 -16.19 -0.35 -33.49
C ASP A 413 -15.20 -1.27 -32.73
N ALA A 414 -14.62 -0.78 -31.62
CA ALA A 414 -13.62 -1.48 -30.84
C ALA A 414 -13.77 -1.21 -29.34
N GLU A 415 -13.38 -2.18 -28.52
CA GLU A 415 -13.39 -2.08 -27.06
C GLU A 415 -12.43 -0.98 -26.57
N VAL A 416 -12.80 -0.32 -25.47
CA VAL A 416 -11.97 0.69 -24.81
C VAL A 416 -10.93 -0.01 -23.93
N ALA A 417 -9.66 0.24 -24.22
CA ALA A 417 -8.51 -0.31 -23.51
C ALA A 417 -8.05 0.59 -22.37
N ALA A 418 -8.16 1.91 -22.51
CA ALA A 418 -7.84 2.87 -21.46
C ALA A 418 -8.60 4.18 -21.68
N VAL A 419 -8.74 4.97 -20.61
CA VAL A 419 -9.43 6.26 -20.64
C VAL A 419 -8.63 7.36 -19.98
N GLY A 420 -8.78 8.58 -20.48
CA GLY A 420 -8.16 9.79 -19.98
C GLY A 420 -9.17 10.91 -19.79
N LEU A 421 -9.06 11.63 -18.68
CA LEU A 421 -9.86 12.82 -18.40
C LEU A 421 -8.97 14.07 -18.54
N LEU A 422 -9.41 15.01 -19.37
CA LEU A 422 -8.66 16.19 -19.75
C LEU A 422 -9.35 17.46 -19.26
N GLY A 423 -8.53 18.40 -18.80
CA GLY A 423 -8.90 19.78 -18.50
C GLY A 423 -8.57 20.74 -19.64
N ALA A 424 -8.65 22.04 -19.33
CA ALA A 424 -8.29 23.10 -20.25
C ALA A 424 -6.86 22.91 -20.78
N ALA A 425 -6.65 23.26 -22.05
CA ALA A 425 -5.36 23.11 -22.75
C ALA A 425 -4.76 21.68 -22.76
N GLY A 426 -5.55 20.65 -22.42
CA GLY A 426 -5.10 19.26 -22.42
C GLY A 426 -4.41 18.81 -21.13
N THR A 427 -4.48 19.59 -20.05
CA THR A 427 -3.97 19.19 -18.72
C THR A 427 -4.58 17.86 -18.28
N ARG A 428 -3.76 16.96 -17.75
CA ARG A 428 -4.22 15.65 -17.30
C ARG A 428 -4.95 15.75 -15.96
N LEU A 429 -6.26 15.55 -15.96
CA LEU A 429 -7.06 15.45 -14.73
C LEU A 429 -7.16 14.01 -14.22
N GLY A 430 -7.01 13.03 -15.11
CA GLY A 430 -6.84 11.65 -14.73
C GLY A 430 -6.69 10.66 -15.88
N GLY A 431 -6.39 9.41 -15.55
CA GLY A 431 -6.27 8.32 -16.51
C GLY A 431 -6.39 6.95 -15.85
N GLN A 432 -6.94 5.98 -16.57
CA GLN A 432 -7.07 4.61 -16.09
C GLN A 432 -6.94 3.63 -17.27
N GLY A 433 -6.09 2.62 -17.12
CA GLY A 433 -6.05 1.47 -18.02
C GLY A 433 -7.00 0.36 -17.57
N PHE A 434 -7.62 -0.32 -18.52
CA PHE A 434 -8.33 -1.59 -18.29
C PHE A 434 -7.39 -2.76 -18.58
N THR A 435 -7.78 -3.98 -18.21
CA THR A 435 -6.95 -5.18 -18.42
C THR A 435 -6.54 -5.41 -19.87
N THR A 436 -7.25 -4.82 -20.84
CA THR A 436 -7.03 -4.91 -22.28
C THR A 436 -6.05 -3.88 -22.86
N TRP A 437 -5.60 -2.87 -22.10
CA TRP A 437 -4.64 -1.86 -22.60
C TRP A 437 -3.34 -2.44 -23.21
N PRO A 438 -2.78 -3.58 -22.74
CA PRO A 438 -1.59 -4.16 -23.37
C PRO A 438 -1.83 -4.60 -24.82
N GLN A 439 -3.07 -4.99 -25.16
CA GLN A 439 -3.45 -5.35 -26.53
C GLN A 439 -3.50 -4.13 -27.44
N ALA A 440 -4.02 -2.99 -26.94
CA ALA A 440 -3.98 -1.71 -27.65
C ALA A 440 -2.54 -1.30 -27.99
N LEU A 441 -1.60 -1.49 -27.06
CA LEU A 441 -0.18 -1.21 -27.30
C LEU A 441 0.41 -2.09 -28.40
N GLN A 442 0.10 -3.39 -28.39
CA GLN A 442 0.56 -4.31 -29.43
C GLN A 442 -0.01 -3.94 -30.80
N ASN A 443 -1.29 -3.59 -30.87
CA ASN A 443 -1.96 -3.22 -32.12
C ASN A 443 -1.54 -1.84 -32.64
N SER A 444 -1.12 -0.92 -31.75
CA SER A 444 -0.54 0.37 -32.13
C SER A 444 0.67 0.24 -33.06
N THR A 445 1.36 -0.91 -33.07
CA THR A 445 2.47 -1.18 -34.02
C THR A 445 2.04 -1.19 -35.48
N SER A 446 0.75 -1.44 -35.75
CA SER A 446 0.18 -1.45 -37.09
C SER A 446 -0.52 -0.13 -37.47
N CYS A 447 -0.83 0.72 -36.49
CA CYS A 447 -1.56 1.97 -36.70
C CYS A 447 -0.64 3.19 -36.57
N ASP A 448 -0.18 3.48 -35.35
CA ASP A 448 0.71 4.58 -35.04
C ASP A 448 1.48 4.31 -33.74
N VAL A 449 2.76 3.95 -33.90
CA VAL A 449 3.67 3.66 -32.80
C VAL A 449 3.89 4.89 -31.91
N ALA A 450 3.97 6.09 -32.50
CA ALA A 450 4.25 7.32 -31.75
C ALA A 450 3.06 7.67 -30.85
N SER A 451 1.84 7.58 -31.38
CA SER A 451 0.63 7.76 -30.56
C SER A 451 0.54 6.73 -29.42
N GLY A 452 0.78 5.43 -29.69
CA GLY A 452 0.79 4.42 -28.63
C GLY A 452 1.83 4.70 -27.54
N ALA A 453 3.03 5.13 -27.92
CA ALA A 453 4.08 5.52 -26.97
C ALA A 453 3.68 6.75 -26.13
N ALA A 454 3.06 7.76 -26.77
CA ALA A 454 2.59 8.97 -26.11
C ALA A 454 1.45 8.68 -25.12
N LEU A 455 0.51 7.82 -25.49
CA LEU A 455 -0.62 7.42 -24.65
C LEU A 455 -0.18 6.68 -23.39
N LEU A 456 0.84 5.80 -23.46
CA LEU A 456 1.42 5.16 -22.27
C LEU A 456 1.89 6.19 -21.23
N ARG A 457 2.64 7.20 -21.70
CA ARG A 457 3.19 8.27 -20.84
C ARG A 457 2.08 9.17 -20.31
N TRP A 458 1.22 9.68 -21.20
CA TRP A 458 0.20 10.67 -20.87
C TRP A 458 -0.90 10.08 -19.97
N LEU A 459 -1.37 8.85 -20.24
CA LEU A 459 -2.36 8.20 -19.37
C LEU A 459 -1.79 7.78 -18.01
N HIS A 460 -0.46 7.78 -17.86
CA HIS A 460 0.26 7.32 -16.68
C HIS A 460 -0.01 5.82 -16.40
N LEU A 461 0.06 4.99 -17.45
CA LEU A 461 -0.21 3.57 -17.32
C LEU A 461 0.89 2.86 -16.50
N PRO A 462 0.57 1.75 -15.79
CA PRO A 462 1.49 1.06 -14.89
C PRO A 462 2.54 0.24 -15.66
N VAL A 463 3.45 0.91 -16.36
CA VAL A 463 4.43 0.31 -17.27
C VAL A 463 5.49 -0.54 -16.56
N LEU A 464 5.71 -0.33 -15.26
CA LEU A 464 6.69 -1.08 -14.45
C LEU A 464 6.10 -2.30 -13.76
N ASP A 465 4.78 -2.45 -13.78
CA ASP A 465 4.07 -3.58 -13.18
C ASP A 465 4.48 -4.88 -13.86
N ASP A 466 4.84 -5.90 -13.07
CA ASP A 466 5.34 -7.15 -13.58
C ASP A 466 4.35 -7.87 -14.52
N ARG A 467 3.03 -7.61 -14.38
CA ARG A 467 1.99 -8.11 -15.29
C ARG A 467 2.15 -7.60 -16.71
N TYR A 468 2.59 -6.35 -16.88
CA TYR A 468 2.59 -5.65 -18.17
C TYR A 468 3.99 -5.31 -18.70
N ARG A 469 5.01 -5.33 -17.83
CA ARG A 469 6.37 -4.87 -18.14
C ARG A 469 6.99 -5.60 -19.34
N SER A 470 6.68 -6.88 -19.52
CA SER A 470 7.17 -7.67 -20.65
C SER A 470 6.64 -7.16 -21.99
N VAL A 471 5.35 -6.78 -22.04
CA VAL A 471 4.69 -6.25 -23.24
C VAL A 471 5.26 -4.88 -23.58
N VAL A 472 5.41 -4.00 -22.59
CA VAL A 472 5.99 -2.66 -22.78
C VAL A 472 7.44 -2.75 -23.26
N ARG A 473 8.26 -3.63 -22.66
CA ARG A 473 9.63 -3.88 -23.12
C ARG A 473 9.70 -4.42 -24.55
N THR A 474 8.76 -5.29 -24.91
CA THR A 474 8.70 -5.83 -26.28
C THR A 474 8.36 -4.74 -27.28
N PHE A 475 7.39 -3.87 -26.96
CA PHE A 475 7.05 -2.70 -27.76
C PHE A 475 8.25 -1.76 -27.96
N LEU A 476 8.92 -1.37 -26.87
CA LEU A 476 10.13 -0.54 -26.91
C LEU A 476 11.23 -1.18 -27.79
N ARG A 477 11.49 -2.48 -27.63
CA ARG A 477 12.56 -3.17 -28.37
C ARG A 477 12.26 -3.34 -29.86
N ARG A 478 10.98 -3.40 -30.24
CA ARG A 478 10.56 -3.51 -31.64
C ARG A 478 10.67 -2.17 -32.37
N HIS A 479 10.41 -1.07 -31.67
CA HIS A 479 10.41 0.28 -32.26
C HIS A 479 11.23 1.31 -31.43
N PRO A 480 12.50 1.04 -31.10
CA PRO A 480 13.23 1.81 -30.10
C PRO A 480 13.42 3.27 -30.48
N ALA A 481 13.67 3.57 -31.76
CA ALA A 481 13.88 4.94 -32.23
C ALA A 481 12.63 5.83 -32.03
N VAL A 482 11.47 5.37 -32.49
CA VAL A 482 10.19 6.11 -32.38
C VAL A 482 9.74 6.23 -30.93
N VAL A 483 9.87 5.15 -30.16
CA VAL A 483 9.45 5.12 -28.75
C VAL A 483 10.32 6.04 -27.90
N LEU A 484 11.65 5.95 -28.01
CA LEU A 484 12.56 6.83 -27.26
C LEU A 484 12.39 8.29 -27.68
N GLN A 485 12.24 8.57 -28.99
CA GLN A 485 11.93 9.91 -29.44
C GLN A 485 10.66 10.46 -28.78
N THR A 486 9.61 9.66 -28.68
CA THR A 486 8.36 10.10 -28.08
C THR A 486 8.48 10.26 -26.56
N TRP A 487 9.20 9.36 -25.90
CA TRP A 487 9.32 9.33 -24.44
C TRP A 487 10.32 10.33 -23.87
N LEU A 488 11.27 10.78 -24.68
CA LEU A 488 12.28 11.78 -24.30
C LEU A 488 11.97 13.17 -24.85
N ALA A 489 10.97 13.30 -25.73
CA ALA A 489 10.52 14.60 -26.21
C ALA A 489 9.80 15.39 -25.10
N ASP A 490 9.93 16.71 -25.18
CA ASP A 490 9.17 17.66 -24.37
C ASP A 490 7.70 17.72 -24.79
N GLU A 491 7.43 17.55 -26.09
CA GLU A 491 6.09 17.63 -26.66
C GLU A 491 5.55 16.27 -27.09
N SER A 492 4.23 16.10 -26.92
CA SER A 492 3.52 14.91 -27.38
C SER A 492 3.23 14.98 -28.88
N PRO A 493 3.34 13.85 -29.60
CA PRO A 493 2.94 13.77 -31.01
C PRO A 493 1.41 13.85 -31.20
N ILE A 494 0.61 13.73 -30.14
CA ILE A 494 -0.85 13.81 -30.21
C ILE A 494 -1.30 15.26 -29.91
N PRO A 495 -1.92 15.96 -30.88
CA PRO A 495 -2.37 17.34 -30.68
C PRO A 495 -3.34 17.47 -29.50
N GLY A 496 -3.06 18.42 -28.61
CA GLY A 496 -3.88 18.70 -27.43
C GLY A 496 -3.65 17.75 -26.25
N LEU A 497 -2.60 16.93 -26.27
CA LEU A 497 -2.14 16.12 -25.14
C LEU A 497 -0.72 16.54 -24.70
N PRO A 498 -0.50 17.72 -24.12
CA PRO A 498 0.84 18.10 -23.67
C PRO A 498 1.37 17.09 -22.64
N PHE A 499 2.67 16.82 -22.65
CA PHE A 499 3.29 16.20 -21.48
C PHE A 499 3.33 17.26 -20.38
N ASP A 500 2.76 16.97 -19.20
CA ASP A 500 2.77 17.88 -18.05
C ASP A 500 4.22 18.03 -17.55
N LEU A 501 4.98 18.95 -18.16
CA LEU A 501 6.37 19.26 -17.83
C LEU A 501 6.51 20.21 -16.63
N GLU A 502 5.41 20.78 -16.13
CA GLU A 502 5.44 21.80 -15.07
C GLU A 502 5.92 21.25 -13.71
N GLU A 503 5.85 19.93 -13.48
CA GLU A 503 6.44 19.27 -12.31
C GLU A 503 7.72 18.50 -12.70
N GLU A 504 8.89 19.09 -12.47
CA GLU A 504 10.22 18.44 -12.66
C GLU A 504 10.28 17.03 -12.05
N ALA A 505 9.63 16.84 -10.89
CA ALA A 505 9.54 15.56 -10.20
C ALA A 505 8.86 14.46 -11.03
N ARG A 506 7.79 14.78 -11.78
CA ARG A 506 7.09 13.81 -12.64
C ARG A 506 7.94 13.42 -13.83
N ASN A 507 8.67 14.37 -14.40
CA ASN A 507 9.55 14.08 -15.52
C ASN A 507 10.71 13.16 -15.09
N TRP A 508 11.30 13.42 -13.92
CA TRP A 508 12.29 12.53 -13.32
C TRP A 508 11.74 11.11 -13.07
N ALA A 509 10.51 11.01 -12.56
CA ALA A 509 9.85 9.72 -12.32
C ALA A 509 9.64 8.92 -13.62
N TRP A 510 9.20 9.60 -14.68
CA TRP A 510 9.09 9.00 -16.01
C TRP A 510 10.44 8.50 -16.53
N HIS A 511 11.48 9.33 -16.44
CA HIS A 511 12.84 8.93 -16.83
C HIS A 511 13.36 7.73 -16.02
N ALA A 512 13.03 7.67 -14.72
CA ALA A 512 13.35 6.50 -13.88
C ALA A 512 12.60 5.23 -14.34
N ALA A 513 11.33 5.34 -14.76
CA ALA A 513 10.58 4.25 -15.36
C ALA A 513 11.22 3.79 -16.68
N VAL A 514 11.55 4.72 -17.58
CA VAL A 514 12.23 4.43 -18.86
C VAL A 514 13.57 3.71 -18.61
N ARG A 515 14.41 4.21 -17.69
CA ARG A 515 15.66 3.56 -17.25
C ARG A 515 15.42 2.10 -16.84
N ARG A 516 14.37 1.84 -16.07
CA ARG A 516 14.04 0.49 -15.59
C ARG A 516 13.55 -0.42 -16.72
N LEU A 517 12.80 0.10 -17.69
CA LEU A 517 12.38 -0.62 -18.88
C LEU A 517 13.57 -0.99 -19.77
N MET A 518 14.53 -0.07 -19.92
CA MET A 518 15.77 -0.25 -20.67
C MET A 518 16.83 -1.08 -19.93
N TRP A 519 16.61 -1.43 -18.66
CA TRP A 519 17.56 -2.22 -17.88
C TRP A 519 17.91 -3.54 -18.61
N LYS A 520 19.22 -3.75 -18.84
CA LYS A 520 19.82 -4.84 -19.63
C LYS A 520 19.55 -4.82 -21.14
N TRP A 521 18.81 -3.85 -21.68
CA TRP A 521 18.68 -3.71 -23.12
C TRP A 521 20.01 -3.32 -23.75
N ARG A 522 20.31 -3.92 -24.90
CA ARG A 522 21.43 -3.63 -25.78
C ARG A 522 20.83 -3.44 -27.17
N PRO A 523 20.81 -2.22 -27.72
CA PRO A 523 20.33 -2.02 -29.09
C PRO A 523 21.22 -2.82 -30.04
N GLN A 524 20.63 -3.31 -31.13
CA GLN A 524 21.41 -3.79 -32.27
C GLN A 524 21.99 -2.60 -33.04
N PRO A 525 23.10 -2.78 -33.77
CA PRO A 525 23.75 -1.66 -34.47
C PRO A 525 22.81 -0.85 -35.39
N GLY A 526 21.99 -1.50 -36.23
CA GLY A 526 20.98 -0.79 -37.04
C GLY A 526 19.90 -0.06 -36.24
N GLN A 527 19.56 -0.55 -35.04
CA GLN A 527 18.67 0.17 -34.12
C GLN A 527 19.37 1.40 -33.54
N ALA A 528 20.66 1.31 -33.21
CA ALA A 528 21.44 2.42 -32.69
C ALA A 528 21.56 3.56 -33.71
N GLN A 529 21.75 3.23 -34.99
CA GLN A 529 21.70 4.20 -36.08
C GLN A 529 20.32 4.86 -36.25
N SER A 530 19.25 4.08 -36.12
CA SER A 530 17.88 4.62 -36.19
C SER A 530 17.59 5.58 -35.03
N ILE A 531 18.12 5.31 -33.83
CA ILE A 531 18.00 6.18 -32.65
C ILE A 531 18.76 7.49 -32.88
N LEU A 532 19.98 7.44 -33.45
CA LEU A 532 20.74 8.63 -33.80
C LEU A 532 19.91 9.55 -34.71
N GLN A 533 19.34 9.00 -35.78
CA GLN A 533 18.50 9.76 -36.73
C GLN A 533 17.23 10.33 -36.08
N ALA A 534 16.64 9.60 -35.12
CA ALA A 534 15.41 10.03 -34.47
C ALA A 534 15.63 11.15 -33.46
N LEU A 535 16.70 11.09 -32.65
CA LEU A 535 16.95 12.02 -31.55
C LEU A 535 17.81 13.23 -31.92
N ALA A 536 18.58 13.14 -33.01
CA ALA A 536 19.51 14.20 -33.44
C ALA A 536 19.03 14.99 -34.67
N ARG A 537 17.71 15.17 -34.83
CA ARG A 537 17.09 15.72 -36.06
C ARG A 537 17.63 17.09 -36.49
N ASP A 538 18.02 17.93 -35.53
CA ASP A 538 18.44 19.31 -35.78
C ASP A 538 19.97 19.48 -35.84
N ALA A 539 20.75 18.40 -35.63
CA ALA A 539 22.20 18.46 -35.62
C ALA A 539 22.80 18.13 -37.00
N GLU A 540 23.65 19.04 -37.50
CA GLU A 540 24.22 18.94 -38.85
C GLU A 540 25.45 18.03 -38.95
N THR A 541 26.22 17.91 -37.87
CA THR A 541 27.48 17.15 -37.86
C THR A 541 27.36 15.86 -37.05
N VAL A 542 28.10 14.81 -37.43
CA VAL A 542 28.13 13.54 -36.68
C VAL A 542 28.49 13.75 -35.20
N PRO A 543 29.54 14.53 -34.83
CA PRO A 543 29.82 14.82 -33.42
C PRO A 543 28.65 15.47 -32.68
N SER A 544 28.01 16.48 -33.27
CA SER A 544 26.86 17.16 -32.65
C SER A 544 25.65 16.24 -32.56
N GLN A 545 25.43 15.36 -33.54
CA GLN A 545 24.37 14.36 -33.50
C GLN A 545 24.56 13.35 -32.36
N VAL A 546 25.78 12.81 -32.25
CA VAL A 546 26.14 11.89 -31.16
C VAL A 546 26.04 12.57 -29.80
N ALA A 547 26.51 13.82 -29.69
CA ALA A 547 26.40 14.60 -28.46
C ALA A 547 24.93 14.82 -28.05
N ALA A 548 24.04 15.15 -28.99
CA ALA A 548 22.61 15.32 -28.72
C ALA A 548 21.97 14.03 -28.16
N VAL A 549 22.25 12.88 -28.77
CA VAL A 549 21.77 11.58 -28.27
C VAL A 549 22.33 11.26 -26.90
N ILE A 550 23.64 11.49 -26.67
CA ILE A 550 24.26 11.25 -25.37
C ILE A 550 23.62 12.11 -24.31
N SER A 551 23.38 13.40 -24.57
CA SER A 551 22.73 14.30 -23.63
C SER A 551 21.36 13.76 -23.22
N GLN A 552 20.47 13.53 -24.20
CA GLN A 552 19.10 13.07 -23.95
C GLN A 552 19.05 11.68 -23.28
N LEU A 553 19.87 10.71 -23.72
CA LEU A 553 19.88 9.39 -23.12
C LEU A 553 20.55 9.37 -21.75
N SER A 554 21.53 10.24 -21.48
CA SER A 554 22.27 10.25 -20.21
C SER A 554 21.43 10.77 -19.04
N GLU A 555 20.50 11.69 -19.32
CA GLU A 555 19.49 12.16 -18.37
C GLU A 555 18.59 11.01 -17.90
N CYS A 556 18.27 10.09 -18.81
CA CYS A 556 17.50 8.90 -18.52
C CYS A 556 18.32 7.76 -17.93
N ASP A 557 19.33 7.25 -18.63
CA ASP A 557 20.17 6.14 -18.19
C ASP A 557 21.58 6.20 -18.82
N PRO A 558 22.61 6.60 -18.05
CA PRO A 558 24.00 6.63 -18.52
C PRO A 558 24.48 5.26 -19.04
N LEU A 559 23.98 4.17 -18.47
CA LEU A 559 24.39 2.82 -18.87
C LEU A 559 23.82 2.44 -20.24
N SER A 560 22.56 2.78 -20.51
CA SER A 560 21.96 2.60 -21.84
C SER A 560 22.62 3.49 -22.88
N THR A 561 23.05 4.70 -22.50
CA THR A 561 23.82 5.61 -23.37
C THR A 561 25.12 4.95 -23.83
N ALA A 562 25.90 4.38 -22.90
CA ALA A 562 27.14 3.69 -23.23
C ALA A 562 26.91 2.46 -24.14
N ARG A 563 25.84 1.70 -23.91
CA ARG A 563 25.49 0.53 -24.74
C ARG A 563 25.04 0.94 -26.15
N TRP A 564 24.25 1.99 -26.25
CA TRP A 564 23.85 2.58 -27.52
C TRP A 564 25.09 3.05 -28.30
N PHE A 565 25.96 3.84 -27.67
CA PHE A 565 27.15 4.40 -28.31
C PHE A 565 28.08 3.30 -28.82
N ARG A 566 28.33 2.27 -28.00
CA ARG A 566 29.10 1.10 -28.42
C ARG A 566 28.49 0.41 -29.64
N SER A 567 27.18 0.14 -29.61
CA SER A 567 26.50 -0.54 -30.71
C SER A 567 26.51 0.27 -32.00
N TRP A 568 26.41 1.60 -31.91
CA TRP A 568 26.52 2.50 -33.06
C TRP A 568 27.93 2.54 -33.65
N LEU A 569 28.97 2.53 -32.81
CA LEU A 569 30.37 2.44 -33.24
C LEU A 569 30.66 1.14 -34.01
N GLU A 570 30.04 0.02 -33.62
CA GLU A 570 30.25 -1.29 -34.25
C GLU A 570 29.76 -1.34 -35.72
N GLU A 571 28.80 -0.52 -36.14
CA GLU A 571 28.31 -0.46 -37.53
C GLU A 571 28.84 0.72 -38.35
N SER A 572 29.44 1.74 -37.73
CA SER A 572 29.80 2.99 -38.43
C SER A 572 30.90 2.77 -39.47
N PRO A 573 30.58 2.73 -40.79
CA PRO A 573 31.55 2.35 -41.82
C PRO A 573 32.60 3.45 -42.07
N ALA A 574 32.37 4.66 -41.54
CA ALA A 574 33.24 5.82 -41.64
C ALA A 574 34.27 5.94 -40.50
N ILE A 575 34.12 5.15 -39.42
CA ILE A 575 34.96 5.27 -38.22
C ILE A 575 35.70 3.95 -38.04
N LYS A 576 36.97 3.89 -38.44
CA LYS A 576 37.80 2.72 -38.12
C LYS A 576 38.13 2.76 -36.63
N ILE A 577 37.90 1.65 -35.93
CA ILE A 577 38.25 1.51 -34.52
C ILE A 577 39.76 1.76 -34.34
N GLY A 578 40.11 2.86 -33.66
CA GLY A 578 41.49 3.40 -33.60
C GLY A 578 41.51 4.92 -33.42
N ASP A 579 42.35 5.61 -34.20
CA ASP A 579 42.54 7.06 -34.10
C ASP A 579 41.27 7.84 -34.48
N ASP A 580 40.49 7.36 -35.46
CA ASP A 580 39.24 8.00 -35.91
C ASP A 580 38.16 8.01 -34.81
N ALA A 581 38.01 6.90 -34.08
CA ALA A 581 37.08 6.80 -32.96
C ALA A 581 37.51 7.69 -31.79
N THR A 582 38.83 7.80 -31.58
CA THR A 582 39.41 8.66 -30.54
C THR A 582 39.09 10.12 -30.85
N GLU A 583 39.40 10.60 -32.06
CA GLU A 583 39.09 11.97 -32.51
C GLU A 583 37.59 12.29 -32.48
N LEU A 584 36.72 11.34 -32.84
CA LEU A 584 35.28 11.52 -32.69
C LEU A 584 34.88 11.72 -31.22
N ILE A 585 35.38 10.88 -30.30
CA ILE A 585 35.07 11.02 -28.88
C ILE A 585 35.56 12.39 -28.37
N LYS A 586 36.74 12.85 -28.79
CA LYS A 586 37.21 14.21 -28.47
C LYS A 586 36.24 15.27 -28.97
N ALA A 587 35.78 15.16 -30.22
CA ALA A 587 34.84 16.11 -30.81
C ALA A 587 33.50 16.12 -30.05
N VAL A 588 32.93 14.94 -29.76
CA VAL A 588 31.69 14.78 -28.98
C VAL A 588 31.82 15.37 -27.57
N CYS A 589 32.93 15.12 -26.87
CA CYS A 589 33.19 15.73 -25.57
C CYS A 589 33.26 17.26 -25.67
N CYS A 590 33.77 17.83 -26.76
CA CYS A 590 33.78 19.29 -26.93
C CYS A 590 32.38 19.86 -27.06
N GLU A 591 31.50 19.18 -27.81
CA GLU A 591 30.10 19.56 -27.98
C GLU A 591 29.35 19.48 -26.63
N LEU A 592 29.54 18.40 -25.87
CA LEU A 592 28.83 18.18 -24.59
C LEU A 592 29.22 19.16 -23.48
N PHE A 593 30.50 19.55 -23.41
CA PHE A 593 31.03 20.35 -22.30
C PHE A 593 31.27 21.82 -22.65
N GLY A 594 30.96 22.25 -23.87
CA GLY A 594 31.04 23.65 -24.31
C GLY A 594 32.43 24.29 -24.12
N MET A 595 33.50 23.49 -24.22
CA MET A 595 34.82 23.93 -23.77
C MET A 595 35.60 24.72 -24.81
N ALA A 596 36.30 25.76 -24.37
CA ALA A 596 37.30 26.47 -25.17
C ALA A 596 38.51 25.58 -25.49
N ALA A 597 39.22 25.88 -26.58
CA ALA A 597 40.28 25.05 -27.17
C ALA A 597 41.43 24.63 -26.22
N PHE A 598 41.62 25.33 -25.09
CA PHE A 598 42.69 25.05 -24.11
C PHE A 598 42.34 23.92 -23.12
N ASP A 599 41.08 23.81 -22.67
CA ASP A 599 40.63 22.68 -21.84
C ASP A 599 40.48 21.38 -22.65
N ARG A 600 40.43 21.53 -23.98
CA ARG A 600 40.37 20.45 -24.97
C ARG A 600 41.50 19.44 -24.74
N GLN A 601 42.75 19.88 -24.63
CA GLN A 601 43.91 18.97 -24.47
C GLN A 601 43.91 18.21 -23.14
N ARG A 602 43.40 18.82 -22.06
CA ARG A 602 43.44 18.23 -20.71
C ARG A 602 42.35 17.18 -20.52
N MET A 603 41.15 17.43 -21.02
CA MET A 603 40.06 16.46 -20.99
C MET A 603 40.29 15.32 -21.99
N VAL A 604 40.88 15.64 -23.15
CA VAL A 604 41.40 14.63 -24.08
C VAL A 604 42.43 13.72 -23.42
N ALA A 605 43.38 14.26 -22.66
CA ALA A 605 44.35 13.43 -21.93
C ALA A 605 43.69 12.53 -20.86
N ILE A 606 42.63 13.01 -20.18
CA ILE A 606 41.84 12.22 -19.21
C ILE A 606 41.05 11.12 -19.92
N VAL A 607 40.41 11.44 -21.04
CA VAL A 607 39.64 10.51 -21.86
C VAL A 607 40.57 9.47 -22.52
N GLU A 608 41.72 9.86 -23.06
CA GLU A 608 42.73 8.94 -23.61
C GLU A 608 43.31 8.01 -22.52
N ALA A 609 43.60 8.53 -21.33
CA ALA A 609 44.05 7.73 -20.20
C ALA A 609 42.98 6.74 -19.70
N SER A 610 41.69 7.13 -19.78
CA SER A 610 40.56 6.30 -19.35
C SER A 610 40.09 5.31 -20.42
N LEU A 611 40.27 5.64 -21.71
CA LEU A 611 39.90 4.80 -22.85
C LEU A 611 41.01 3.82 -23.25
N GLN A 612 42.29 4.10 -22.96
CA GLN A 612 43.40 3.18 -23.26
C GLN A 612 43.18 1.74 -22.75
N PRO A 613 42.66 1.53 -21.52
CA PRO A 613 42.27 0.20 -21.04
C PRO A 613 41.10 -0.39 -21.81
N CYS A 614 40.04 0.38 -22.07
CA CYS A 614 38.84 -0.08 -22.79
C CYS A 614 39.12 -0.41 -24.26
N CYS A 615 39.97 0.36 -24.94
CA CYS A 615 40.41 0.09 -26.31
C CYS A 615 41.35 -1.13 -26.38
N ARG A 616 42.11 -1.43 -25.32
CA ARG A 616 42.87 -2.69 -25.19
C ARG A 616 41.93 -3.88 -25.00
N GLU A 617 40.91 -3.77 -24.16
CA GLU A 617 39.90 -4.83 -23.97
C GLU A 617 39.05 -5.06 -25.24
N MET A 618 38.69 -4.00 -25.97
CA MET A 618 37.96 -4.13 -27.25
C MET A 618 38.82 -4.72 -28.37
N ARG A 619 40.15 -4.51 -28.38
CA ARG A 619 41.07 -5.23 -29.28
C ARG A 619 41.22 -6.70 -28.89
N LEU A 620 41.26 -7.01 -27.60
CA LEU A 620 41.34 -8.38 -27.08
C LEU A 620 40.06 -9.20 -27.34
N SER A 621 38.89 -8.57 -27.46
CA SER A 621 37.64 -9.30 -27.80
C SER A 621 37.44 -9.55 -29.29
N ALA A 622 38.21 -8.88 -30.17
CA ALA A 622 38.17 -9.12 -31.61
C ALA A 622 39.05 -10.33 -32.01
N ASP A 623 40.12 -10.58 -31.26
CA ASP A 623 40.97 -11.77 -31.35
C ASP A 623 40.46 -12.81 -30.32
N GLY A 624 39.36 -13.48 -30.64
CA GLY A 624 38.64 -14.31 -29.70
C GLY A 624 39.50 -15.38 -29.00
N GLU A 625 39.40 -15.44 -27.67
CA GLU A 625 39.26 -16.68 -26.91
C GLU A 625 38.76 -16.40 -25.48
N ALA A 626 37.73 -17.17 -25.11
CA ALA A 626 37.17 -17.50 -23.80
C ALA A 626 37.57 -16.67 -22.57
N PHE A 627 36.57 -16.03 -21.94
CA PHE A 627 36.36 -16.14 -20.48
C PHE A 627 34.88 -15.89 -20.15
N LEU A 628 34.16 -16.99 -19.87
CA LEU A 628 33.09 -17.06 -18.89
C LEU A 628 33.37 -18.28 -18.01
#